data_AF-A0A3Q9WPN0-F1
#
_entry.id   AF-A0A3Q9WPN0-F1
#
_cell.length_a   1.000
_cell.length_b   1.000
_cell.length_c   1.000
_cell.angle_alpha   90.00
_cell.angle_beta   90.00
_cell.angle_gamma   90.00
#
_symmetry.space_group_name_H-M   'P 1'
#
loop_
_entity.id
_entity.type
_entity.pdbx_description
1 polymer ?
#
loop_
_entity_poly.entity_id
_entity_poly.type
_entity_poly.pdbx_seq_one_letter_code
_entity_poly.pdbx_strand_id
1 'polypeptide(L)'
;MNELADFLDARITEDEKAARVGNLPEEVWGARGWYDPERVLAECRSKRKLIDYVSAGLDESDGLAVLRLVALPWAGHSAYRQDWKA
;
A
#
# COMPACT_ATOMS: atom_id res chain seq x y z
N MET A 1 2.03 14.92 6.02
CA MET A 1 2.71 13.92 5.17
C MET A 1 3.16 12.69 5.95
N ASN A 2 3.85 12.85 7.09
CA ASN A 2 4.51 11.73 7.79
C ASN A 2 3.55 10.59 8.18
N GLU A 3 2.41 10.88 8.82
CA GLU A 3 1.50 9.83 9.30
C GLU A 3 0.89 8.95 8.19
N LEU A 4 0.56 9.54 7.03
CA LEU A 4 0.04 8.78 5.90
C LEU A 4 1.15 7.97 5.22
N ALA A 5 2.36 8.52 5.11
CA ALA A 5 3.51 7.78 4.62
C ALA A 5 3.89 6.61 5.54
N ASP A 6 3.86 6.82 6.86
CA ASP A 6 4.10 5.80 7.88
C ASP A 6 3.05 4.68 7.79
N PHE A 7 1.77 5.04 7.64
CA PHE A 7 0.70 4.07 7.41
C PHE A 7 0.95 3.25 6.14
N LEU A 8 1.30 3.91 5.03
CA LEU A 8 1.57 3.26 3.75
C LEU A 8 2.76 2.30 3.86
N ASP A 9 3.87 2.70 4.48
CA ASP A 9 5.02 1.82 4.66
C ASP A 9 4.67 0.57 5.50
N ALA A 10 3.91 0.77 6.58
CA ALA A 10 3.45 -0.34 7.40
C ALA A 10 2.56 -1.31 6.61
N ARG A 11 1.61 -0.81 5.81
CA ARG A 11 0.73 -1.67 5.00
C ARG A 11 1.48 -2.39 3.88
N ILE A 12 2.40 -1.69 3.20
CA ILE A 12 3.24 -2.29 2.16
C ILE A 12 4.12 -3.39 2.76
N THR A 13 4.66 -3.18 3.95
CA THR A 13 5.48 -4.18 4.65
C THR A 13 4.66 -5.42 5.03
N GLU A 14 3.41 -5.25 5.46
CA GLU A 14 2.50 -6.37 5.73
C GLU A 14 2.17 -7.17 4.47
N ASP A 15 1.82 -6.49 3.36
CA ASP A 15 1.56 -7.12 2.06
C ASP A 15 2.81 -7.87 1.55
N GLU A 16 3.99 -7.26 1.66
CA GLU A 16 5.27 -7.89 1.27
C GLU A 16 5.54 -9.15 2.09
N LYS A 17 5.31 -9.09 3.41
CA LYS A 17 5.47 -10.25 4.30
C LYS A 17 4.49 -11.35 3.93
N ALA A 18 3.22 -11.01 3.68
CA ALA A 18 2.21 -11.98 3.28
C ALA A 18 2.58 -12.67 1.96
N ALA A 19 3.04 -11.89 0.97
CA ALA A 19 3.56 -12.39 -0.31
C ALA A 19 4.75 -13.34 -0.17
N ARG A 20 5.73 -12.99 0.66
CA ARG A 20 6.91 -13.85 0.89
C ARG A 20 6.60 -15.16 1.59
N VAL A 21 5.66 -15.14 2.55
CA VAL A 21 5.29 -16.34 3.32
C VAL A 21 4.34 -17.23 2.51
N GLY A 22 3.64 -16.69 1.51
CA GLY A 22 2.66 -17.41 0.71
C GLY A 22 1.44 -17.87 1.50
N ASN A 23 1.24 -17.30 2.70
CA ASN A 23 0.27 -17.76 3.68
C ASN A 23 -0.70 -16.63 3.97
N LEU A 24 -1.72 -16.54 3.14
CA LEU A 24 -2.93 -15.80 3.45
C LEU A 24 -4.06 -16.80 3.66
N PRO A 25 -4.96 -16.57 4.61
CA PRO A 25 -6.10 -17.45 4.82
C PRO A 25 -6.86 -17.60 3.50
N GLU A 26 -7.29 -18.82 3.19
CA GLU A 26 -8.04 -19.14 1.96
C GLU A 26 -9.29 -18.24 1.82
N GLU A 27 -9.84 -17.75 2.95
CA GLU A 27 -10.96 -16.83 3.00
C GLU A 27 -10.63 -15.39 2.56
N VAL A 28 -9.38 -14.95 2.67
CA VAL A 28 -8.98 -13.56 2.35
C VAL A 28 -8.74 -13.40 0.84
N TRP A 29 -8.41 -14.48 0.12
CA TRP A 29 -8.02 -14.46 -1.29
C TRP A 29 -8.76 -15.50 -2.14
N GLY A 30 -9.93 -15.94 -1.66
CA GLY A 30 -10.76 -17.00 -2.22
C GLY A 30 -10.60 -17.18 -3.74
N ALA A 31 -10.19 -18.40 -4.11
CA ALA A 31 -9.86 -18.90 -5.45
C ALA A 31 -8.36 -18.89 -5.79
N ARG A 32 -7.77 -20.09 -5.64
CA ARG A 32 -6.55 -20.55 -6.30
C ARG A 32 -6.48 -20.03 -7.75
N GLY A 33 -5.75 -18.95 -7.99
CA GLY A 33 -5.47 -18.45 -9.35
C GLY A 33 -5.29 -16.94 -9.49
N TRP A 34 -5.85 -16.10 -8.61
CA TRP A 34 -5.74 -14.63 -8.73
C TRP A 34 -4.56 -14.03 -7.93
N TYR A 35 -3.96 -14.83 -7.06
CA TYR A 35 -2.80 -14.45 -6.28
C TYR A 35 -1.51 -14.87 -6.95
N ASP A 36 -0.74 -13.89 -7.41
CA ASP A 36 0.64 -14.05 -7.84
C ASP A 36 1.54 -13.32 -6.83
N PRO A 37 2.25 -14.04 -5.94
CA PRO A 37 3.17 -13.43 -4.98
C PRO A 37 4.19 -12.50 -5.63
N GLU A 38 4.70 -12.84 -6.82
CA GLU A 38 5.68 -11.99 -7.52
C GLU A 38 5.05 -10.69 -8.01
N ARG A 39 3.80 -10.74 -8.48
CA ARG A 39 3.02 -9.54 -8.81
C ARG A 39 2.86 -8.65 -7.57
N VAL A 40 2.50 -9.20 -6.42
CA VAL A 40 2.31 -8.42 -5.19
C VAL A 40 3.64 -7.82 -4.70
N LEU A 41 4.74 -8.56 -4.76
CA LEU A 41 6.06 -8.01 -4.47
C LEU A 41 6.45 -6.89 -5.45
N ALA A 42 6.09 -7.01 -6.73
CA ALA A 42 6.30 -5.96 -7.72
C ALA A 42 5.45 -4.70 -7.44
N GLU A 43 4.21 -4.87 -7.01
CA GLU A 43 3.34 -3.78 -6.55
C GLU A 43 3.93 -3.09 -5.31
N CYS A 44 4.39 -3.86 -4.31
CA CYS A 44 5.04 -3.31 -3.10
C CYS A 44 6.27 -2.46 -3.46
N ARG A 45 7.14 -2.96 -4.34
CA ARG A 45 8.30 -2.22 -4.84
C ARG A 45 7.88 -0.94 -5.58
N SER A 46 6.83 -1.01 -6.40
CA SER A 46 6.33 0.14 -7.15
C SER A 46 5.77 1.22 -6.22
N LYS A 47 4.98 0.83 -5.21
CA LYS A 47 4.42 1.75 -4.22
C LYS A 47 5.52 2.44 -3.39
N ARG A 48 6.55 1.72 -2.95
CA ARG A 48 7.71 2.33 -2.26
C ARG A 48 8.40 3.38 -3.12
N LYS A 49 8.70 3.05 -4.39
CA LYS A 49 9.30 4.01 -5.33
C LYS A 49 8.42 5.25 -5.53
N LEU A 50 7.11 5.09 -5.54
CA LEU A 50 6.19 6.22 -5.68
C LEU A 50 6.20 7.10 -4.42
N ILE A 51 6.24 6.51 -3.23
CA ILE A 51 6.37 7.24 -1.97
C ILE A 51 7.71 8.00 -1.92
N ASP A 52 8.81 7.36 -2.33
CA ASP A 52 10.12 8.01 -2.42
C ASP A 52 10.10 9.19 -3.41
N TYR A 53 9.50 8.99 -4.60
CA TYR A 53 9.37 10.02 -5.62
C TYR A 53 8.58 11.24 -5.13
N VAL A 54 7.43 10.99 -4.48
CA VAL A 54 6.60 12.03 -3.88
C VAL A 54 7.38 12.82 -2.83
N SER A 55 8.08 12.11 -1.95
CA SER A 55 8.82 12.72 -0.82
C SER A 55 10.02 13.54 -1.29
N ALA A 56 10.61 13.20 -2.45
CA ALA A 56 11.81 13.84 -2.96
C ALA A 56 11.56 14.98 -3.96
N GLY A 57 10.42 15.00 -4.66
CA GLY A 57 10.28 15.79 -5.88
C GLY A 57 8.97 16.53 -6.10
N LEU A 58 7.93 16.29 -5.28
CA LEU A 58 6.67 17.01 -5.41
C LEU A 58 6.49 18.04 -4.29
N ASP A 59 5.73 19.09 -4.56
CA ASP A 59 5.26 19.96 -3.49
C ASP A 59 4.31 19.20 -2.55
N GLU A 60 4.11 19.75 -1.36
CA GLU A 60 3.35 19.09 -0.30
C GLU A 60 1.89 18.78 -0.69
N SER A 61 1.24 19.63 -1.49
CA SER A 61 -0.15 19.44 -1.88
C SER A 61 -0.29 18.30 -2.88
N ASP A 62 0.50 18.34 -3.95
CA ASP A 62 0.50 17.31 -4.99
C ASP A 62 0.98 15.98 -4.43
N GLY A 63 2.01 16.02 -3.58
CA GLY A 63 2.49 14.84 -2.88
C GLY A 63 1.42 14.19 -2.00
N LEU A 64 0.70 14.99 -1.20
CA LEU A 64 -0.38 14.47 -0.37
C LEU A 64 -1.51 13.85 -1.21
N ALA A 65 -1.87 14.46 -2.33
CA ALA A 65 -2.88 13.92 -3.24
C ALA A 65 -2.46 12.54 -3.77
N VAL A 66 -1.20 12.37 -4.18
CA VAL A 66 -0.68 11.07 -4.64
C VAL A 66 -0.71 10.04 -3.50
N LEU A 67 -0.24 10.39 -2.30
CA LEU A 67 -0.25 9.45 -1.17
C LEU A 67 -1.67 8.97 -0.81
N ARG A 68 -2.68 9.83 -0.90
CA ARG A 68 -4.08 9.44 -0.69
C ARG A 68 -4.56 8.42 -1.71
N LEU A 69 -4.20 8.60 -2.99
CA LEU A 69 -4.51 7.63 -4.05
C LEU A 69 -3.84 6.28 -3.82
N VAL A 70 -2.57 6.29 -3.39
CA VAL A 70 -1.82 5.06 -3.06
C VAL A 70 -2.46 4.32 -1.88
N ALA A 71 -3.12 5.04 -0.96
CA ALA A 71 -3.73 4.45 0.24
C ALA A 71 -5.10 3.80 -0.02
N LEU A 72 -5.74 4.05 -1.17
CA LEU A 72 -7.08 3.53 -1.50
C LEU A 72 -7.27 2.01 -1.34
N PRO A 73 -6.29 1.14 -1.67
CA PRO A 73 -6.45 -0.31 -1.48
C PRO A 73 -6.72 -0.69 -0.03
N TRP A 74 -6.29 0.12 0.93
CA TRP A 74 -6.47 -0.11 2.36
C TRP A 74 -7.57 0.74 2.99
N ALA A 75 -8.49 1.33 2.20
CA ALA A 75 -9.58 2.16 2.72
C ALA A 75 -10.55 1.41 3.66
N GLY A 76 -10.60 0.07 3.59
CA GLY A 76 -11.34 -0.79 4.51
C GLY A 76 -10.55 -1.25 5.74
N HIS A 77 -9.28 -0.87 5.85
CA HIS A 77 -8.42 -1.26 6.96
C HIS A 77 -8.77 -0.48 8.23
N SER A 78 -8.76 -1.13 9.41
CA SER A 78 -9.17 -0.49 10.68
C SER A 78 -8.30 0.72 11.07
N ALA A 79 -7.01 0.68 10.76
CA ALA A 79 -6.07 1.78 10.99
C ALA A 79 -6.13 2.88 9.90
N TYR A 80 -6.94 2.71 8.84
CA TYR A 80 -7.10 3.75 7.83
C TYR A 80 -8.00 4.87 8.36
N ARG A 81 -7.56 6.12 8.24
CA ARG A 81 -8.33 7.28 8.69
C ARG A 81 -9.17 7.88 7.56
N GLN A 82 -10.39 8.29 7.87
CA GLN A 82 -11.35 8.79 6.88
C GLN A 82 -10.92 10.10 6.22
N ASP A 83 -10.10 10.91 6.88
CA ASP A 83 -9.53 12.16 6.35
C ASP A 83 -8.42 11.94 5.30
N TRP A 84 -8.02 10.68 5.08
CA TRP A 84 -7.14 10.27 3.99
C TRP A 84 -7.87 9.87 2.71
N LYS A 85 -9.20 9.83 2.71
CA LYS A 85 -9.95 9.60 1.46
C LYS A 85 -9.63 10.72 0.47
N ALA A 86 -9.27 10.32 -0.75
CA ALA A 86 -9.08 11.22 -1.89
C ALA A 86 -10.40 11.86 -2.30
#